data_AF-D0R5T2-F1
#
_entry.id   AF-D0R5T2-F1
#
_cell.length_a   1.000
_cell.length_b   1.000
_cell.length_c   1.000
_cell.angle_alpha   90.00
_cell.angle_beta   90.00
_cell.angle_gamma   90.00
#
_symmetry.space_group_name_H-M   'P 1'
#
loop_
_entity.id
_entity.type
_entity.pdbx_description
1 polymer ?
#
loop_
_entity_poly.entity_id
_entity_poly.type
_entity_poly.pdbx_seq_one_letter_code
_entity_poly.pdbx_strand_id
1 'polypeptide(L)'
;MVKEFKEFISRGNMMDLAVGVIIGAAFTAIVNSLVKNLINPLIGLFIGKIDLSNLKFTIGEATFKYGSFLNAVINFLIIALVVFFLIKLVNKITPKKEVEEDPAPTNEEIYLRQIRDLLQEKNK
;
A
#
# COMPACT_ATOMS: atom_id res chain seq x y z
N MET A 1 -30.13 12.37 -8.76
CA MET A 1 -29.47 11.60 -7.69
C MET A 1 -28.97 10.21 -8.13
N VAL A 2 -29.80 9.18 -8.35
CA VAL A 2 -29.29 7.83 -8.71
C VAL A 2 -28.55 7.81 -10.06
N LYS A 3 -29.03 8.58 -11.04
CA LYS A 3 -28.39 8.73 -12.36
C LYS A 3 -27.05 9.49 -12.27
N GLU A 4 -27.03 10.60 -11.53
CA GLU A 4 -25.82 11.41 -11.26
C GLU A 4 -24.77 10.64 -10.44
N PHE A 5 -25.22 9.80 -9.50
CA PHE A 5 -24.34 8.91 -8.74
C PHE A 5 -23.72 7.84 -9.63
N LYS A 6 -24.52 7.23 -10.52
CA LYS A 6 -24.01 6.29 -11.53
C LYS A 6 -23.00 6.95 -12.47
N GLU A 7 -23.28 8.17 -12.93
CA GLU A 7 -22.34 8.96 -13.73
C GLU A 7 -21.05 9.28 -12.96
N PHE A 8 -21.16 9.62 -11.67
CA PHE A 8 -20.01 9.91 -10.81
C PHE A 8 -19.08 8.70 -10.65
N ILE A 9 -19.61 7.53 -10.29
CA ILE A 9 -18.83 6.30 -10.09
C ILE A 9 -18.33 5.71 -11.41
N SER A 10 -19.00 6.00 -12.53
CA SER A 10 -18.56 5.56 -13.87
C SER A 10 -17.36 6.35 -14.39
N ARG A 11 -16.94 7.42 -13.70
CA ARG A 11 -15.65 8.05 -13.98
C ARG A 11 -14.55 7.08 -13.57
N GLY A 12 -13.85 6.50 -14.56
CA GLY A 12 -12.83 5.45 -14.34
C GLY A 12 -11.83 5.77 -13.22
N ASN A 13 -11.33 7.02 -13.20
CA ASN A 13 -10.39 7.51 -12.19
C ASN A 13 -10.90 7.37 -10.73
N MET A 14 -12.22 7.42 -10.51
CA MET A 14 -12.84 7.26 -9.19
C MET A 14 -12.93 5.79 -8.78
N MET A 15 -13.26 4.91 -9.73
CA MET A 15 -13.37 3.48 -9.47
C MET A 15 -12.00 2.88 -9.13
N ASP A 16 -10.96 3.24 -9.89
CA ASP A 16 -9.59 2.77 -9.64
C ASP A 16 -9.05 3.26 -8.29
N LEU A 17 -9.34 4.51 -7.94
CA LEU A 17 -9.03 5.07 -6.63
C LEU A 17 -9.74 4.28 -5.51
N ALA A 18 -11.04 4.02 -5.66
CA ALA A 18 -11.82 3.30 -4.66
C ALA A 18 -11.30 1.87 -4.46
N VAL A 19 -11.00 1.16 -5.54
CA VAL A 19 -10.43 -0.19 -5.50
C VAL A 19 -9.06 -0.18 -4.82
N GLY A 20 -8.19 0.77 -5.18
CA GLY A 20 -6.86 0.91 -4.56
C GLY A 20 -6.92 1.16 -3.05
N VAL A 21 -7.83 2.03 -2.59
CA VAL A 21 -8.02 2.31 -1.15
C VAL A 21 -8.55 1.08 -0.41
N ILE A 22 -9.54 0.38 -0.97
CA ILE A 22 -10.14 -0.82 -0.35
C ILE A 22 -9.10 -1.94 -0.25
N ILE A 23 -8.36 -2.22 -1.34
CA ILE A 23 -7.31 -3.23 -1.37
C ILE A 23 -6.19 -2.85 -0.40
N GLY A 24 -5.77 -1.58 -0.38
CA GLY A 24 -4.76 -1.08 0.56
C GLY A 24 -5.16 -1.32 2.02
N ALA A 25 -6.39 -0.97 2.39
CA ALA A 25 -6.91 -1.19 3.74
C ALA A 25 -6.97 -2.68 4.12
N ALA A 26 -7.46 -3.53 3.21
CA ALA A 26 -7.51 -4.98 3.42
C ALA A 26 -6.11 -5.59 3.57
N PHE A 27 -5.16 -5.15 2.74
CA PHE A 27 -3.77 -5.60 2.81
C PHE A 27 -3.11 -5.21 4.12
N THR A 28 -3.28 -3.95 4.57
CA THR A 28 -2.80 -3.50 5.87
C THR A 28 -3.39 -4.33 7.02
N ALA A 29 -4.67 -4.72 6.95
CA ALA A 29 -5.28 -5.58 7.96
C ALA A 29 -4.64 -6.98 8.01
N ILE A 30 -4.34 -7.58 6.85
CA ILE A 30 -3.65 -8.88 6.76
C ILE A 30 -2.26 -8.80 7.36
N VAL A 31 -1.49 -7.77 7.00
CA VAL A 31 -0.14 -7.53 7.53
C VAL A 31 -0.19 -7.36 9.05
N ASN A 32 -1.10 -6.53 9.55
CA ASN A 32 -1.26 -6.30 10.99
C ASN A 32 -1.62 -7.60 11.72
N SER A 33 -2.48 -8.43 11.13
CA SER A 33 -2.82 -9.75 11.68
C SER A 33 -1.60 -10.68 11.75
N LEU A 34 -0.81 -10.76 10.68
CA LEU A 34 0.43 -11.56 10.66
C LEU A 34 1.41 -11.11 11.75
N VAL A 35 1.61 -9.80 11.88
CA VAL A 35 2.54 -9.24 12.87
C VAL A 35 2.03 -9.48 14.28
N LYS A 36 0.77 -9.12 14.56
CA LYS A 36 0.18 -9.22 15.89
C LYS A 36 0.02 -10.67 16.37
N ASN A 37 -0.40 -11.57 15.48
CA ASN A 37 -0.82 -12.91 15.88
C ASN A 37 0.26 -13.98 15.68
N LEU A 38 1.25 -13.75 14.80
CA LEU A 38 2.36 -14.70 14.59
C LEU A 38 3.70 -14.12 15.05
N ILE A 39 4.08 -12.95 14.54
CA ILE A 39 5.43 -12.42 14.77
C ILE A 39 5.64 -11.97 16.21
N ASN A 40 4.70 -11.20 16.79
CA ASN A 40 4.82 -10.71 18.17
C ASN A 40 4.91 -11.85 19.20
N PRO A 41 4.07 -12.91 19.15
CA PRO A 41 4.25 -14.09 20.00
C PRO A 41 5.58 -14.80 19.81
N LEU A 42 6.06 -14.95 18.57
CA LEU A 42 7.37 -15.56 18.29
C LEU A 42 8.50 -14.74 18.92
N ILE A 43 8.52 -13.43 18.69
CA ILE A 43 9.49 -12.51 19.30
C ILE A 43 9.41 -12.59 20.83
N GLY A 44 8.20 -12.61 21.38
CA GLY A 44 7.95 -12.72 22.82
C GLY A 44 8.47 -14.02 23.44
N LEU A 45 8.53 -15.11 22.67
CA LEU A 45 9.09 -16.40 23.11
C LEU A 45 10.62 -16.40 23.16
N PHE A 46 11.29 -15.72 22.21
CA PHE A 46 12.76 -15.71 22.12
C PHE A 46 13.44 -14.57 22.89
N ILE A 47 12.82 -13.38 22.93
CA ILE A 47 13.39 -12.16 23.53
C ILE A 47 12.71 -11.79 24.86
N GLY A 48 11.60 -12.47 25.20
CA GLY A 48 10.75 -12.14 26.34
C GLY A 48 9.73 -11.05 26.03
N LYS A 49 8.86 -10.72 26.99
CA LYS A 49 7.89 -9.62 26.84
C LYS A 49 8.63 -8.28 26.80
N ILE A 50 8.93 -7.77 25.61
CA ILE A 50 9.36 -6.38 25.39
C ILE A 50 8.14 -5.49 25.60
N ASP A 51 7.78 -5.22 26.86
CA ASP A 51 6.71 -4.27 27.19
C ASP A 51 7.29 -3.04 27.86
N LEU A 52 7.61 -2.05 27.03
CA LEU A 52 8.08 -0.75 27.49
C LEU A 52 6.93 0.17 27.91
N SER A 53 5.65 -0.25 27.82
CA SER A 53 4.48 0.61 28.08
C SER A 53 4.42 1.16 29.50
N ASN A 54 5.09 0.49 30.44
CA ASN A 54 5.17 0.90 31.84
C ASN A 54 6.14 2.06 32.09
N LEU A 55 7.01 2.36 31.11
CA LEU A 55 7.89 3.52 31.17
C LEU A 55 7.08 4.80 30.96
N LYS A 56 6.90 5.52 32.06
CA LYS A 56 6.20 6.80 32.09
C LYS A 56 6.95 7.73 33.02
N PHE A 57 6.92 9.01 32.70
CA PHE A 57 7.40 10.04 33.60
C PHE A 57 6.31 11.06 33.85
N THR A 58 6.27 11.60 35.06
CA THR A 58 5.23 12.54 35.50
C THR A 58 5.86 13.87 35.87
N ILE A 59 5.31 14.97 35.34
CA ILE A 59 5.59 16.34 35.78
C ILE A 59 4.28 16.93 36.26
N GLY A 60 4.16 17.19 37.56
CA GLY A 60 2.90 17.65 38.15
C GLY A 60 1.77 16.66 37.87
N GLU A 61 0.69 17.14 37.26
CA GLU A 61 -0.46 16.32 36.86
C GLU A 61 -0.31 15.67 35.47
N ALA A 62 0.73 16.04 34.70
CA ALA A 62 0.94 15.53 33.35
C ALA A 62 1.72 14.19 33.39
N THR A 63 1.14 13.15 32.80
CA THR A 63 1.77 11.83 32.63
C THR A 63 2.22 11.61 31.19
N PHE A 64 3.53 11.51 30.97
CA PHE A 64 4.14 11.24 29.68
C PHE A 64 4.48 9.75 29.56
N LYS A 65 3.73 9.03 28.72
CA LYS A 65 3.89 7.59 28.47
C LYS A 65 4.86 7.32 27.29
N TYR A 66 6.11 7.76 27.42
CA TYR A 66 7.11 7.59 26.36
C TYR A 66 7.39 6.11 26.04
N GLY A 67 7.18 5.23 27.01
CA GLY A 67 7.22 3.78 26.83
C GLY A 67 6.27 3.24 25.78
N SER A 68 5.01 3.72 25.78
CA SER A 68 4.02 3.35 24.77
C SER A 68 4.40 3.86 23.37
N PHE A 69 5.00 5.05 23.30
CA PHE A 69 5.51 5.58 22.04
C PHE A 69 6.66 4.72 21.49
N LEU A 70 7.62 4.36 22.33
CA LEU A 70 8.74 3.50 21.92
C LEU A 70 8.27 2.11 21.47
N ASN A 71 7.28 1.53 22.16
CA ASN A 71 6.62 0.30 21.72
C ASN A 71 5.97 0.46 20.33
N ALA A 72 5.30 1.59 20.06
CA ALA A 72 4.71 1.85 18.75
C ALA A 72 5.78 1.94 17.64
N VAL A 73 6.93 2.58 17.92
CA VAL A 73 8.06 2.65 17.00
C VAL A 73 8.63 1.26 16.71
N ILE A 74 8.84 0.43 17.74
CA ILE A 74 9.32 -0.96 17.58
C ILE A 74 8.33 -1.76 16.73
N ASN A 75 7.03 -1.68 17.05
CA ASN A 75 5.99 -2.38 16.29
C ASN A 75 5.93 -1.91 14.83
N PHE A 76 6.10 -0.61 14.56
CA PHE A 76 6.18 -0.09 13.20
C PHE A 76 7.37 -0.66 12.43
N LEU A 77 8.56 -0.73 13.05
CA LEU A 77 9.74 -1.33 12.42
C LEU A 77 9.54 -2.81 12.11
N ILE A 78 8.89 -3.56 12.99
CA ILE A 78 8.54 -4.97 12.76
C ILE A 78 7.58 -5.09 11.57
N ILE A 79 6.51 -4.29 11.54
CA ILE A 79 5.54 -4.27 10.42
C ILE A 79 6.27 -3.95 9.11
N ALA A 80 7.09 -2.90 9.08
CA ALA A 80 7.84 -2.50 7.89
C ALA A 80 8.75 -3.62 7.38
N LEU A 81 9.47 -4.31 8.28
CA LEU A 81 10.32 -5.44 7.94
C LEU A 81 9.51 -6.62 7.40
N VAL A 82 8.36 -6.94 8.01
CA VAL A 82 7.48 -8.02 7.54
C VAL A 82 6.89 -7.70 6.16
N VAL A 83 6.41 -6.46 5.94
CA VAL A 83 5.92 -6.01 4.63
C VAL A 83 7.00 -6.12 3.57
N PHE A 84 8.23 -5.69 3.89
CA PHE A 84 9.37 -5.81 2.99
C PHE A 84 9.62 -7.27 2.58
N PHE A 85 9.64 -8.20 3.55
CA PHE A 85 9.81 -9.63 3.25
C PHE A 85 8.64 -10.21 2.46
N LEU A 86 7.40 -9.83 2.74
CA LEU A 86 6.22 -10.26 1.99
C LEU A 86 6.30 -9.79 0.53
N ILE A 87 6.60 -8.51 0.29
CA ILE A 87 6.75 -7.97 -1.07
C ILE A 87 7.90 -8.68 -1.79
N LYS A 88 9.04 -8.89 -1.12
CA LYS A 88 10.17 -9.62 -1.69
C LYS A 88 9.83 -11.06 -2.03
N LEU A 89 9.01 -11.73 -1.23
CA LEU A 89 8.53 -13.09 -1.49
C LEU A 89 7.59 -13.12 -2.71
N VAL A 90 6.63 -12.20 -2.76
CA VAL A 90 5.72 -12.07 -3.91
C VAL A 90 6.50 -11.77 -5.19
N ASN A 91 7.43 -10.81 -5.16
CA ASN A 91 8.28 -10.48 -6.30
C ASN A 91 9.24 -11.61 -6.72
N LYS A 92 9.52 -12.56 -5.83
CA LYS A 92 10.33 -13.75 -6.14
C LYS A 92 9.50 -14.86 -6.78
N ILE A 93 8.25 -15.04 -6.34
CA ILE A 93 7.35 -16.11 -6.80
C ILE A 93 6.61 -15.71 -8.07
N THR A 94 6.27 -14.43 -8.22
CA THR A 94 5.79 -13.87 -9.48
C THR A 94 7.05 -13.51 -10.27
N PRO A 95 7.52 -14.36 -11.21
CA PRO A 95 8.53 -13.90 -12.15
C PRO A 95 7.99 -12.63 -12.78
N LYS A 96 8.87 -11.65 -13.01
CA LYS A 96 8.58 -10.42 -13.73
C LYS A 96 8.11 -10.81 -15.14
N LYS A 97 6.86 -11.25 -15.28
CA LYS A 97 6.08 -10.90 -16.45
C LYS A 97 6.10 -9.39 -16.38
N GLU A 98 6.80 -8.78 -17.32
CA GLU A 98 6.42 -7.48 -17.81
C GLU A 98 4.91 -7.58 -18.00
N VAL A 99 4.17 -7.18 -16.97
CA VAL A 99 2.86 -6.64 -17.19
C VAL A 99 3.24 -5.38 -17.94
N GLU A 100 3.27 -5.50 -19.27
CA GLU A 100 3.14 -4.39 -20.19
C GLU A 100 1.78 -3.75 -19.84
N GLU A 101 1.74 -3.06 -18.70
CA GLU A 101 1.01 -1.81 -18.58
C GLU A 101 1.86 -0.77 -19.31
N ASP A 102 2.16 -1.00 -20.59
CA ASP A 102 2.08 0.14 -21.48
C ASP A 102 0.61 0.55 -21.36
N PRO A 103 0.30 1.75 -20.82
CA PRO A 103 -1.07 2.22 -20.80
C PRO A 103 -1.57 2.04 -22.22
N ALA A 104 -2.67 1.31 -22.38
CA ALA A 104 -3.26 1.11 -23.71
C ALA A 104 -3.29 2.48 -24.38
N PRO A 105 -2.65 2.64 -25.56
CA PRO A 105 -2.36 3.95 -26.10
C PRO A 105 -3.65 4.75 -26.09
N THR A 106 -3.58 5.92 -25.46
CA THR A 106 -4.72 6.82 -25.36
C THR A 106 -5.25 7.07 -26.77
N ASN A 107 -6.56 7.34 -26.90
CA ASN A 107 -7.12 7.67 -28.20
C ASN A 107 -6.33 8.79 -28.90
N GLU A 108 -5.78 9.73 -28.12
CA GLU A 108 -4.87 10.78 -28.60
C GLU A 108 -3.59 10.21 -29.22
N GLU A 109 -2.89 9.27 -28.56
CA GLU A 109 -1.70 8.62 -29.11
C GLU A 109 -2.00 7.81 -30.37
N ILE A 110 -3.18 7.18 -30.44
CA ILE A 110 -3.65 6.47 -31.64
C ILE A 110 -3.86 7.47 -32.79
N TYR A 111 -4.57 8.57 -32.54
CA TYR A 111 -4.80 9.60 -33.55
C TYR A 111 -3.49 10.27 -34.00
N LEU A 112 -2.55 10.53 -33.10
CA LEU A 112 -1.24 11.09 -33.43
C LEU A 112 -0.40 10.15 -34.30
N ARG A 113 -0.45 8.83 -34.04
CA ARG A 113 0.17 7.83 -34.93
C ARG A 113 -0.46 7.84 -36.31
N GLN A 114 -1.78 7.85 -36.40
CA GLN A 114 -2.49 7.93 -37.68
C GLN A 114 -2.15 9.21 -38.43
N ILE A 115 -2.11 10.37 -37.76
CA ILE A 115 -1.72 11.65 -38.36
C ILE A 115 -0.29 11.61 -38.87
N ARG A 116 0.66 11.06 -38.09
CA ARG A 116 2.06 10.89 -38.52
C ARG A 116 2.13 10.05 -39.80
N ASP A 117 1.43 8.93 -39.83
CA ASP A 117 1.48 7.99 -40.95
C ASP A 117 0.88 8.63 -42.23
N LEU A 118 -0.25 9.33 -42.09
CA LEU A 118 -0.88 10.10 -43.18
C LEU A 118 0.01 11.24 -43.70
N LEU A 119 0.77 11.91 -42.82
CA LEU A 119 1.71 12.96 -43.22
C LEU A 119 2.94 12.39 -43.94
N GLN A 120 3.43 11.22 -43.53
CA GLN A 120 4.52 10.52 -44.23
C GLN A 120 4.09 10.03 -45.61
N GLU A 121 2.85 9.56 -45.75
CA GLU A 121 2.28 9.14 -47.04
C GLU A 121 2.11 10.33 -47.99
N LYS A 122 1.69 11.49 -47.48
CA LYS A 122 1.52 12.72 -48.28
C LYS A 122 2.83 13.40 -48.69
N ASN A 123 3.92 13.16 -47.95
CA ASN A 123 5.25 13.70 -48.24
C ASN A 123 6.11 12.78 -49.13
N LYS A 124 5.55 11.66 -49.61
CA LYS A 124 6.10 10.84 -50.69
C LYS A 124 5.45 11.20 -52.02
#